data_AF-A0A932EFF8-F1
#
_entry.id   AF-A0A932EFF8-F1
#
_cell.length_a   1.000
_cell.length_b   1.000
_cell.length_c   1.000
_cell.angle_alpha   90.00
_cell.angle_beta   90.00
_cell.angle_gamma   90.00
#
_symmetry.space_group_name_H-M   'P 1'
#
loop_
_entity.id
_entity.type
_entity.pdbx_description
1 polymer ?
#
loop_
_entity_poly.entity_id
_entity_poly.type
_entity_poly.pdbx_seq_one_letter_code
_entity_poly.pdbx_strand_id
1 'polypeptide(L)'
;MKKFLPKTTHNSRGFTLVELLIVVTILAILAAVGYAVYSNLYLQQKSRNATRKADLDALSKALEINKTATGYVVLAASQFANASIPTTDPQTYPYCAVSSSSQATPAIWTTTCPASYAQVSTSVPAAGTSWKICTTLEDEDGSGAGVATVFCKISAQ
;
A
#
# COMPACT_ATOMS: atom_id res chain seq x y z
N MET A 1 35.22 -21.80 -73.31
CA MET A 1 34.63 -22.71 -72.30
C MET A 1 33.64 -21.91 -71.45
N LYS A 2 32.33 -22.03 -71.68
CA LYS A 2 31.32 -21.27 -70.94
C LYS A 2 30.88 -22.13 -69.75
N LYS A 3 31.34 -21.73 -68.56
CA LYS A 3 31.06 -22.39 -67.28
C LYS A 3 29.62 -22.07 -66.88
N PHE A 4 28.75 -23.07 -66.94
CA PHE A 4 27.36 -22.96 -66.47
C PHE A 4 27.36 -22.89 -64.93
N LEU A 5 27.07 -21.72 -64.38
CA LEU A 5 26.89 -21.56 -62.94
C LEU A 5 25.48 -22.04 -62.54
N PRO A 6 25.34 -22.88 -61.50
CA PRO A 6 24.05 -23.36 -61.04
C PRO A 6 23.26 -22.23 -60.37
N LYS A 7 22.03 -22.02 -60.85
CA LYS A 7 21.09 -21.02 -60.33
C LYS A 7 20.44 -21.57 -59.06
N THR A 8 20.85 -21.08 -57.90
CA THR A 8 20.17 -21.35 -56.62
C THR A 8 18.80 -20.68 -56.62
N THR A 9 17.73 -21.46 -56.74
CA THR A 9 16.34 -20.99 -56.62
C THR A 9 16.04 -20.71 -55.15
N HIS A 10 16.07 -19.45 -54.76
CA HIS A 10 15.64 -19.01 -53.43
C HIS A 10 14.11 -19.10 -53.34
N ASN A 11 13.61 -20.08 -52.59
CA ASN A 11 12.19 -20.32 -52.42
C ASN A 11 11.65 -19.33 -51.35
N SER A 12 11.35 -18.10 -51.76
CA SER A 12 10.77 -17.07 -50.89
C SER A 12 9.32 -17.42 -50.57
N ARG A 13 9.11 -18.19 -49.51
CA ARG A 13 7.78 -18.45 -48.93
C ARG A 13 7.36 -17.19 -48.17
N GLY A 14 6.47 -16.40 -48.76
CA GLY A 14 5.85 -15.25 -48.10
C GLY A 14 4.74 -15.69 -47.14
N PHE A 15 4.49 -14.89 -46.11
CA PHE A 15 3.35 -15.03 -45.22
C PHE A 15 2.06 -14.67 -45.96
N THR A 16 0.98 -15.41 -45.76
CA THR A 16 -0.34 -15.03 -46.28
C THR A 16 -0.97 -13.93 -45.43
N LEU A 17 -1.79 -13.08 -46.05
CA LEU A 17 -2.58 -12.08 -45.32
C LEU A 17 -3.49 -12.73 -44.26
N VAL A 18 -3.99 -13.93 -44.54
CA VAL A 18 -4.84 -14.69 -43.63
C VAL A 18 -4.06 -15.18 -42.41
N GLU A 19 -2.83 -15.66 -42.59
CA GLU A 19 -1.96 -16.05 -41.45
C GLU A 19 -1.67 -14.86 -40.54
N LEU A 20 -1.40 -13.69 -41.11
CA LEU A 20 -1.17 -12.49 -40.31
C LEU A 20 -2.43 -12.04 -39.58
N LEU A 21 -3.60 -12.16 -40.20
CA LEU A 21 -4.89 -11.81 -39.59
C LEU A 21 -5.23 -12.71 -38.38
N ILE A 22 -4.94 -14.00 -38.46
CA ILE A 22 -5.16 -14.93 -37.34
C ILE A 22 -4.20 -14.62 -36.18
N VAL A 23 -2.96 -14.26 -36.46
CA VAL A 23 -1.98 -13.93 -35.40
C VAL A 23 -2.37 -12.68 -34.63
N VAL A 24 -2.73 -11.59 -35.32
CA VAL A 24 -3.10 -10.34 -34.63
C VAL A 24 -4.40 -10.48 -33.84
N THR A 25 -5.33 -11.31 -34.30
CA THR A 25 -6.57 -11.58 -33.56
C THR A 25 -6.32 -12.37 -32.29
N ILE A 26 -5.46 -13.41 -32.34
CA ILE A 26 -5.04 -14.14 -31.14
C ILE A 26 -4.30 -13.22 -30.17
N LEU A 27 -3.37 -12.38 -30.66
CA LEU A 27 -2.65 -11.42 -29.83
C LEU A 27 -3.59 -10.39 -29.18
N ALA A 28 -4.62 -9.91 -29.88
CA ALA A 28 -5.60 -8.99 -29.32
C ALA A 28 -6.38 -9.62 -28.16
N ILE A 29 -6.81 -10.88 -28.30
CA ILE A 29 -7.54 -11.60 -27.23
C ILE A 29 -6.62 -11.83 -26.02
N LEU A 30 -5.40 -12.31 -26.25
CA LEU A 30 -4.42 -12.55 -25.19
C LEU A 30 -4.04 -11.25 -24.47
N ALA A 31 -3.88 -10.14 -25.21
CA ALA A 31 -3.60 -8.84 -24.63
C ALA A 31 -4.76 -8.32 -23.77
N ALA A 32 -6.01 -8.49 -24.21
CA ALA A 32 -7.19 -8.08 -23.45
C ALA A 32 -7.33 -8.85 -22.13
N VAL A 33 -7.18 -10.18 -22.17
CA VAL A 33 -7.22 -11.02 -20.96
C VAL A 33 -6.02 -10.73 -20.05
N GLY A 34 -4.82 -10.62 -20.64
CA GLY A 34 -3.62 -10.27 -19.90
C GLY A 34 -3.76 -8.94 -19.17
N TYR A 35 -4.27 -7.89 -19.85
CA TYR A 35 -4.46 -6.58 -19.24
C TYR A 35 -5.42 -6.61 -18.04
N ALA A 36 -6.56 -7.28 -18.16
CA ALA A 36 -7.54 -7.41 -17.08
C ALA A 36 -6.97 -8.11 -15.84
N VAL A 37 -6.04 -9.06 -16.03
CA VAL A 37 -5.37 -9.76 -14.92
C VAL A 37 -4.26 -8.92 -14.31
N TYR A 38 -3.57 -8.06 -15.08
CA TYR A 38 -2.47 -7.22 -14.55
C TYR A 38 -2.93 -5.91 -13.91
N SER A 39 -4.16 -5.44 -14.16
CA SER A 39 -4.74 -4.26 -13.53
C SER A 39 -5.15 -4.50 -12.06
N ASN A 40 -4.31 -5.20 -11.28
CA ASN A 40 -4.48 -5.57 -9.87
C ASN A 40 -4.38 -4.37 -8.91
N LEU A 41 -4.98 -3.24 -9.25
CA LEU A 41 -5.05 -2.06 -8.38
C LEU A 41 -5.65 -2.43 -7.02
N TYR A 42 -6.66 -3.31 -7.02
CA TYR A 42 -7.31 -3.82 -5.82
C TYR A 42 -6.38 -4.64 -4.91
N LEU A 43 -5.54 -5.53 -5.48
CA LEU A 43 -4.60 -6.33 -4.66
C LEU A 43 -3.53 -5.43 -4.03
N GLN A 44 -3.09 -4.39 -4.75
CA GLN A 44 -2.13 -3.44 -4.20
C GLN A 44 -2.73 -2.62 -3.05
N GLN A 45 -3.97 -2.13 -3.19
CA GLN A 45 -4.70 -1.44 -2.12
C GLN A 45 -4.82 -2.32 -0.87
N LYS A 46 -5.21 -3.60 -1.05
CA LYS A 46 -5.28 -4.57 0.05
C LYS A 46 -3.94 -4.79 0.74
N SER A 47 -2.85 -4.91 -0.03
CA SER A 47 -1.50 -5.05 0.51
C SER A 47 -1.07 -3.81 1.32
N ARG A 48 -1.39 -2.61 0.82
CA ARG A 48 -1.10 -1.36 1.53
C ARG A 48 -1.91 -1.23 2.81
N ASN A 49 -3.20 -1.57 2.79
CA ASN A 49 -4.04 -1.61 3.99
C ASN A 49 -3.51 -2.61 5.02
N ALA A 50 -3.07 -3.80 4.59
CA ALA A 50 -2.46 -4.77 5.49
C ALA A 50 -1.20 -4.19 6.16
N THR A 51 -0.38 -3.46 5.39
CA THR A 51 0.81 -2.76 5.92
C THR A 51 0.42 -1.70 6.94
N ARG A 52 -0.56 -0.83 6.62
CA ARG A 52 -1.08 0.19 7.55
C ARG A 52 -1.59 -0.39 8.86
N LYS A 53 -2.33 -1.49 8.80
CA LYS A 53 -2.84 -2.18 10.01
C LYS A 53 -1.69 -2.75 10.83
N ALA A 54 -0.72 -3.40 10.18
CA ALA A 54 0.46 -3.95 10.84
C ALA A 54 1.32 -2.87 11.51
N ASP A 55 1.48 -1.71 10.87
CA ASP A 55 2.22 -0.58 11.44
C ASP A 55 1.50 -0.02 12.68
N LEU A 56 0.18 0.14 12.64
CA LEU A 56 -0.61 0.55 13.80
C LEU A 56 -0.56 -0.48 14.94
N ASP A 57 -0.54 -1.78 14.61
CA ASP A 57 -0.34 -2.85 15.60
C ASP A 57 1.05 -2.78 16.24
N ALA A 58 2.09 -2.52 15.45
CA ALA A 58 3.45 -2.34 15.96
C ALA A 58 3.56 -1.12 16.89
N LEU A 59 2.96 0.01 16.51
CA LEU A 59 2.90 1.22 17.32
C LEU A 59 2.14 0.99 18.63
N SER A 60 0.97 0.35 18.55
CA SER A 60 0.18 -0.03 19.73
C SER A 60 0.99 -0.92 20.67
N LYS A 61 1.62 -1.97 20.13
CA LYS A 61 2.43 -2.90 20.90
C LYS A 61 3.62 -2.21 21.58
N ALA A 62 4.30 -1.31 20.88
CA ALA A 62 5.39 -0.54 21.46
C ALA A 62 4.91 0.29 22.66
N LEU A 63 3.77 0.97 22.56
CA LEU A 63 3.20 1.73 23.67
C LEU A 63 2.78 0.83 24.84
N GLU A 64 2.08 -0.27 24.57
CA GLU A 64 1.61 -1.18 25.61
C GLU A 64 2.75 -1.86 26.36
N ILE A 65 3.80 -2.33 25.67
CA ILE A 65 4.95 -2.99 26.30
C ILE A 65 5.80 -2.01 27.13
N ASN A 66 5.88 -0.74 26.70
CA ASN A 66 6.67 0.27 27.39
C ASN A 66 5.86 1.11 28.38
N LYS A 67 4.63 0.68 28.72
CA LYS A 67 3.81 1.32 29.75
C LYS A 67 4.51 1.23 31.11
N THR A 68 4.57 2.36 31.81
CA THR A 68 5.13 2.48 33.16
C THR A 68 4.02 2.60 34.20
N ALA A 69 4.39 2.57 35.49
CA ALA A 69 3.44 2.79 36.59
C ALA A 69 2.71 4.14 36.50
N THR A 70 3.34 5.16 35.90
CA THR A 70 2.77 6.50 35.74
C THR A 70 2.01 6.70 34.41
N GLY A 71 2.03 5.72 33.51
CA GLY A 71 1.37 5.79 32.21
C GLY A 71 2.28 5.41 31.04
N TYR A 72 1.82 5.71 29.83
CA TYR A 72 2.55 5.53 28.58
C TYR A 72 3.67 6.56 28.45
N VAL A 73 4.82 6.11 27.97
CA VAL A 73 5.95 6.96 27.61
C VAL A 73 5.93 7.25 26.12
N VAL A 74 6.72 8.23 25.69
CA VAL A 74 6.90 8.53 24.27
C VAL A 74 7.52 7.35 23.52
N LEU A 75 7.23 7.29 22.22
CA LEU A 75 7.83 6.29 21.33
C LEU A 75 9.34 6.57 21.17
N ALA A 76 10.12 5.51 21.18
CA ALA A 76 11.55 5.54 20.90
C ALA A 76 11.87 4.60 19.76
N ALA A 77 12.76 5.01 18.86
CA ALA A 77 13.11 4.23 17.67
C ALA A 77 13.67 2.85 18.04
N SER A 78 14.36 2.73 19.18
CA SER A 78 14.88 1.48 19.75
C SER A 78 13.80 0.46 20.15
N GLN A 79 12.52 0.85 20.22
CA GLN A 79 11.40 -0.05 20.51
C GLN A 79 11.00 -0.90 19.29
N PHE A 80 11.55 -0.59 18.11
CA PHE A 80 11.22 -1.25 16.85
C PHE A 80 12.42 -2.05 16.34
N ALA A 81 12.15 -3.19 15.69
CA ALA A 81 13.20 -4.10 15.20
C ALA A 81 14.18 -3.42 14.23
N ASN A 82 13.71 -2.44 13.46
CA ASN A 82 14.50 -1.69 12.48
C ASN A 82 15.05 -0.37 13.04
N ALA A 83 15.01 -0.17 14.36
CA ALA A 83 15.41 1.08 15.02
C ALA A 83 14.75 2.34 14.42
N SER A 84 13.51 2.22 13.94
CA SER A 84 12.76 3.30 13.29
C SER A 84 11.29 3.20 13.63
N ILE A 85 10.67 4.36 13.90
CA ILE A 85 9.23 4.48 14.16
C ILE A 85 8.51 4.52 12.81
N PRO A 86 7.46 3.72 12.58
CA PRO A 86 6.57 3.92 11.43
C PRO A 86 5.86 5.27 11.56
N THR A 87 6.20 6.23 10.69
CA THR A 87 5.61 7.59 10.71
C THR A 87 4.65 7.83 9.55
N THR A 88 4.79 7.08 8.47
CA THR A 88 4.00 7.22 7.24
C THR A 88 3.70 5.85 6.65
N ASP A 89 2.63 5.75 5.88
CA ASP A 89 2.27 4.56 5.13
C ASP A 89 3.10 4.37 3.83
N PRO A 90 2.90 3.27 3.07
CA PRO A 90 3.59 3.06 1.79
C PRO A 90 3.32 4.11 0.71
N GLN A 91 2.32 4.97 0.89
CA GLN A 91 1.98 6.11 0.04
C GLN A 91 2.46 7.45 0.63
N THR A 92 3.24 7.44 1.70
CA THR A 92 3.78 8.62 2.41
C THR A 92 2.69 9.42 3.16
N TYR A 93 1.53 8.83 3.43
CA TYR A 93 0.50 9.47 4.26
C TYR A 93 0.84 9.30 5.74
N PRO A 94 0.75 10.37 6.55
CA PRO A 94 1.17 10.31 7.95
C PRO A 94 0.24 9.43 8.79
N TYR A 95 0.84 8.62 9.67
CA TYR A 95 0.12 8.07 10.81
C TYR A 95 -0.09 9.17 11.83
N CYS A 96 -1.32 9.30 12.33
CA CYS A 96 -1.71 10.44 13.15
C CYS A 96 -2.12 9.98 14.54
N ALA A 97 -1.61 10.63 15.57
CA ALA A 97 -1.83 10.25 16.95
C ALA A 97 -2.17 11.43 17.86
N VAL A 98 -2.76 11.10 19.00
CA VAL A 98 -3.13 12.01 20.07
C VAL A 98 -3.02 11.29 21.43
N SER A 99 -2.65 12.01 22.48
CA SER A 99 -2.57 11.48 23.85
C SER A 99 -3.94 11.42 24.55
N SER A 100 -4.95 10.92 23.85
CA SER A 100 -6.31 10.74 24.36
C SER A 100 -7.01 9.58 23.65
N SER A 101 -7.45 8.56 24.40
CA SER A 101 -8.25 7.47 23.83
C SER A 101 -9.70 7.88 23.50
N SER A 102 -10.19 8.97 24.09
CA SER A 102 -11.57 9.47 23.90
C SER A 102 -11.70 10.52 22.78
N GLN A 103 -10.60 10.97 22.17
CA GLN A 103 -10.64 11.91 21.04
C GLN A 103 -11.50 11.37 19.90
N ALA A 104 -12.40 12.16 19.31
CA ALA A 104 -13.25 11.69 18.21
C ALA A 104 -12.40 11.13 17.04
N THR A 105 -12.90 10.09 16.39
CA THR A 105 -12.30 9.57 15.15
C THR A 105 -12.27 10.71 14.13
N PRO A 106 -11.11 11.04 13.56
CA PRO A 106 -11.01 12.19 12.68
C PRO A 106 -11.63 11.88 11.31
N ALA A 107 -11.88 12.94 10.53
CA ALA A 107 -12.19 12.79 9.11
C ALA A 107 -10.99 12.21 8.35
N ILE A 108 -11.24 11.60 7.19
CA ILE A 108 -10.23 11.05 6.29
C ILE A 108 -9.18 12.11 5.92
N TRP A 109 -7.91 11.70 5.87
CA TRP A 109 -6.79 12.55 5.44
C TRP A 109 -5.85 11.79 4.51
N THR A 110 -5.06 12.53 3.74
CA THR A 110 -4.05 11.99 2.84
C THR A 110 -2.70 12.67 3.05
N THR A 111 -2.63 13.99 3.18
CA THR A 111 -1.34 14.71 3.24
C THR A 111 -0.93 15.19 4.62
N THR A 112 -1.88 15.57 5.47
CA THR A 112 -1.61 16.15 6.80
C THR A 112 -2.55 15.59 7.85
N CYS A 113 -2.08 15.48 9.08
CA CYS A 113 -2.94 15.06 10.18
C CYS A 113 -4.10 16.03 10.40
N PRO A 114 -5.31 15.50 10.67
CA PRO A 114 -6.48 16.31 11.04
C PRO A 114 -6.26 17.12 12.31
N ALA A 115 -7.10 18.14 12.53
CA ALA A 115 -7.08 18.94 13.75
C ALA A 115 -7.15 18.04 15.01
N SER A 116 -6.41 18.43 16.05
CA SER A 116 -6.23 17.66 17.31
C SER A 116 -5.38 16.39 17.22
N TYR A 117 -4.88 16.04 16.03
CA TYR A 117 -3.90 14.98 15.84
C TYR A 117 -2.57 15.56 15.34
N ALA A 118 -1.48 14.86 15.62
CA ALA A 118 -0.17 15.16 15.08
C ALA A 118 0.46 13.89 14.51
N GLN A 119 1.43 14.04 13.60
CA GLN A 119 2.13 12.90 13.00
C GLN A 119 2.90 12.14 14.07
N VAL A 120 2.79 10.81 14.04
CA VAL A 120 3.55 9.89 14.90
C VAL A 120 5.04 10.21 14.81
N SER A 121 5.69 10.35 15.96
CA SER A 121 7.09 10.72 16.09
C SER A 121 7.62 10.38 17.49
N THR A 122 8.87 10.73 17.80
CA THR A 122 9.45 10.55 19.14
C THR A 122 8.81 11.40 20.22
N SER A 123 7.93 12.34 19.87
CA SER A 123 7.17 13.17 20.82
C SER A 123 5.65 13.01 20.69
N VAL A 124 5.18 12.15 19.79
CA VAL A 124 3.75 11.98 19.47
C VAL A 124 3.43 10.49 19.31
N PRO A 125 2.50 9.92 20.11
CA PRO A 125 1.76 10.59 21.20
C PRO A 125 2.70 11.02 22.34
N ALA A 126 2.41 12.16 22.96
CA ALA A 126 3.12 12.62 24.14
C ALA A 126 2.85 11.67 25.31
N ALA A 127 3.79 11.60 26.26
CA ALA A 127 3.63 10.81 27.48
C ALA A 127 2.32 11.17 28.19
N GLY A 128 1.62 10.16 28.70
CA GLY A 128 0.28 10.34 29.27
C GLY A 128 -0.37 9.02 29.65
N THR A 129 -1.65 9.05 29.99
CA THR A 129 -2.37 7.87 30.48
C THR A 129 -3.18 7.15 29.41
N SER A 130 -3.36 7.76 28.24
CA SER A 130 -4.09 7.17 27.12
C SER A 130 -3.57 7.71 25.79
N TRP A 131 -3.86 6.98 24.72
CA TRP A 131 -3.47 7.36 23.37
C TRP A 131 -4.49 6.83 22.35
N LYS A 132 -4.51 7.49 21.19
CA LYS A 132 -5.21 7.04 19.99
C LYS A 132 -4.33 7.29 18.78
N ILE A 133 -4.16 6.28 17.94
CA ILE A 133 -3.39 6.34 16.69
C ILE A 133 -4.31 5.89 15.57
N CYS A 134 -4.36 6.66 14.49
CA CYS A 134 -5.24 6.41 13.36
C CYS A 134 -4.48 6.48 12.03
N THR A 135 -5.06 5.83 11.01
CA THR A 135 -4.67 5.88 9.61
C THR A 135 -5.91 5.91 8.72
N THR A 136 -5.78 6.48 7.52
CA THR A 136 -6.75 6.27 6.43
C THR A 136 -6.46 4.94 5.74
N LEU A 137 -7.50 4.16 5.44
CA LEU A 137 -7.45 2.92 4.65
C LEU A 137 -8.14 3.14 3.30
N GLU A 138 -7.62 2.48 2.27
CA GLU A 138 -8.16 2.53 0.91
C GLU A 138 -9.25 1.47 0.74
N ASP A 139 -10.47 1.85 0.36
CA ASP A 139 -11.49 0.92 -0.15
C ASP A 139 -11.69 -0.37 0.68
N GLU A 140 -12.13 -0.22 1.93
CA GLU A 140 -12.25 -1.35 2.88
C GLU A 140 -13.45 -2.28 2.63
N ASP A 141 -14.46 -1.84 1.89
CA ASP A 141 -15.68 -2.60 1.65
C ASP A 141 -15.60 -3.53 0.43
N GLY A 142 -14.51 -3.47 -0.34
CA GLY A 142 -14.33 -4.27 -1.57
C GLY A 142 -15.41 -4.02 -2.63
N SER A 143 -16.17 -2.93 -2.49
CA SER A 143 -17.28 -2.59 -3.38
C SER A 143 -16.79 -2.01 -4.72
N GLY A 144 -15.50 -1.64 -4.80
CA GLY A 144 -14.92 -0.94 -5.95
C GLY A 144 -15.36 0.52 -6.04
N ALA A 145 -16.10 1.03 -5.05
CA ALA A 145 -16.52 2.43 -4.98
C ALA A 145 -15.39 3.37 -4.49
N GLY A 146 -14.28 2.82 -3.98
CA GLY A 146 -13.10 3.61 -3.60
C GLY A 146 -13.30 4.42 -2.31
N VAL A 147 -14.22 4.00 -1.43
CA VAL A 147 -14.53 4.78 -0.23
C VAL A 147 -13.46 4.53 0.83
N ALA A 148 -12.59 5.52 1.03
CA ALA A 148 -11.60 5.48 2.08
C ALA A 148 -12.28 5.49 3.47
N THR A 149 -11.70 4.77 4.43
CA THR A 149 -12.20 4.74 5.82
C THR A 149 -11.08 5.08 6.79
N VAL A 150 -11.42 5.38 8.05
CA VAL A 150 -10.43 5.64 9.09
C VAL A 150 -10.36 4.45 10.03
N PHE A 151 -9.16 3.93 10.23
CA PHE A 151 -8.88 2.86 11.18
C PHE A 151 -8.03 3.40 12.33
N CYS A 152 -8.45 3.12 13.56
CA CYS A 152 -7.78 3.60 14.76
C CYS A 152 -7.50 2.46 15.73
N LYS A 153 -6.38 2.59 16.45
CA LYS A 153 -6.07 1.88 17.67
C LYS A 153 -6.13 2.85 18.84
N ILE A 154 -6.54 2.35 19.99
CA ILE A 154 -6.56 3.09 21.25
C ILE A 154 -5.87 2.29 22.33
N SER A 155 -5.35 2.99 23.34
CA SER A 155 -4.83 2.37 24.55
C SER A 155 -5.86 1.46 25.20
N ALA A 156 -5.43 0.31 25.71
CA ALA A 156 -6.28 -0.51 26.57
C ALA A 156 -6.75 0.33 27.78
N GLN A 157 -8.06 0.31 28.05
CA GLN A 157 -8.64 0.95 29.24
C GLN A 157 -8.25 0.20 30.51
#